data_AF-A0A2S1PUU4-F1
#
_entry.id   AF-A0A2S1PUU4-F1
#
_cell.length_a   1.000
_cell.length_b   1.000
_cell.length_c   1.000
_cell.angle_alpha   90.00
_cell.angle_beta   90.00
_cell.angle_gamma   90.00
#
_symmetry.space_group_name_H-M   'P 1'
#
loop_
_entity.id
_entity.type
_entity.pdbx_description
1 polymer ?
#
loop_
_entity_poly.entity_id
_entity_poly.type
_entity_poly.pdbx_seq_one_letter_code
_entity_poly.pdbx_strand_id
1 'polypeptide(L)' 'MKKEFLKTKSRKIKKRIFRKKNINHIHVLMPKYNLFNFFIHTENILLNKKILTELISTETGSIFGLIQWNFRFYSMI' A
#
# COMPACT_ATOMS: atom_id res chain seq x y z
N MET A 1 -16.21 32.78 0.57
CA MET A 1 -15.41 32.22 -0.54
C MET A 1 -13.96 31.82 -0.19
N LYS A 2 -13.06 32.71 0.29
CA LYS A 2 -11.64 32.32 0.55
C LYS A 2 -11.48 31.11 1.51
N LYS A 3 -12.28 31.04 2.58
CA LYS A 3 -12.25 29.92 3.55
C LYS A 3 -12.65 28.57 2.92
N GLU A 4 -13.60 28.53 1.99
CA GLU A 4 -14.05 27.29 1.35
C GLU A 4 -13.03 26.76 0.34
N PHE A 5 -12.42 27.67 -0.42
CA PHE A 5 -11.31 27.34 -1.32
C PHE A 5 -10.11 26.74 -0.57
N LEU A 6 -9.75 27.32 0.58
CA LEU A 6 -8.70 26.76 1.44
C LEU A 6 -9.08 25.39 2.00
N LYS A 7 -10.32 25.21 2.45
CA LYS A 7 -10.81 23.90 2.95
C LYS A 7 -10.75 22.81 1.88
N THR A 8 -11.16 23.10 0.64
CA THR A 8 -11.12 22.11 -0.45
C THR A 8 -9.68 21.76 -0.85
N LYS A 9 -8.78 22.75 -0.91
CA LYS A 9 -7.34 22.52 -1.12
C LYS A 9 -6.75 21.63 -0.03
N SER A 10 -7.03 21.92 1.24
CA SER A 10 -6.56 21.11 2.37
C SER A 10 -7.08 19.67 2.33
N ARG A 11 -8.35 19.45 1.95
CA ARG A 11 -8.91 18.09 1.78
C ARG A 11 -8.16 17.29 0.70
N LYS A 12 -7.84 17.92 -0.44
CA LYS A 12 -7.07 17.27 -1.52
C LYS A 12 -5.66 16.92 -1.06
N ILE A 13 -4.99 17.83 -0.36
CA ILE A 13 -3.63 17.61 0.17
C ILE A 13 -3.65 16.50 1.22
N LYS A 14 -4.60 16.50 2.16
CA LYS A 14 -4.76 15.45 3.18
C LYS A 14 -4.86 14.06 2.55
N LYS A 15 -5.67 13.91 1.49
CA LYS A 15 -5.79 12.64 0.76
C LYS A 15 -4.46 12.19 0.12
N ARG A 16 -3.69 13.13 -0.47
CA ARG A 16 -2.38 12.82 -1.07
C ARG A 16 -1.35 12.41 -0.01
N ILE A 17 -1.28 13.13 1.10
CA ILE A 17 -0.37 12.83 2.21
C ILE A 17 -0.70 11.44 2.79
N PHE A 18 -1.97 11.15 3.01
CA PHE A 18 -2.41 9.84 3.52
C PHE A 18 -2.00 8.70 2.58
N ARG A 19 -2.20 8.87 1.27
CA ARG A 19 -1.75 7.87 0.27
C ARG A 19 -0.23 7.67 0.30
N LYS A 20 0.54 8.75 0.38
CA LYS A 20 2.01 8.68 0.45
C LYS A 20 2.48 8.00 1.73
N LYS A 21 1.87 8.29 2.88
CA LYS A 21 2.15 7.61 4.15
C LYS A 21 1.92 6.11 4.00
N ASN A 22 0.79 5.69 3.42
CA ASN A 22 0.50 4.28 3.27
C ASN A 22 1.51 3.56 2.36
N ILE A 23 1.88 4.18 1.22
CA ILE A 23 2.91 3.63 0.34
C ILE A 23 4.24 3.49 1.09
N ASN A 24 4.64 4.50 1.87
CA ASN A 24 5.87 4.44 2.65
C ASN A 24 5.84 3.31 3.69
N HIS A 25 4.72 3.08 4.38
CA HIS A 25 4.58 1.95 5.30
C HIS A 25 4.76 0.60 4.58
N ILE A 26 4.17 0.44 3.40
CA ILE A 26 4.38 -0.77 2.60
C ILE A 26 5.84 -0.88 2.16
N HIS A 27 6.49 0.22 1.80
CA HIS A 27 7.89 0.25 1.36
C HIS A 27 8.88 -0.13 2.48
N VAL A 28 8.56 0.17 3.74
CA VAL A 28 9.36 -0.28 4.89
C VAL A 28 9.35 -1.81 4.99
N LEU A 29 8.18 -2.41 4.79
CA LEU A 29 8.03 -3.86 4.86
C LEU A 29 8.60 -4.54 3.60
N MET A 30 8.28 -4.00 2.42
CA MET A 30 8.66 -4.49 1.09
C MET A 30 9.62 -3.50 0.42
N PRO A 31 10.96 -3.63 0.64
CA PRO A 31 11.93 -2.67 0.12
C PRO A 31 11.88 -2.51 -1.39
N LYS A 32 11.53 -3.60 -2.11
CA LYS A 32 11.31 -3.60 -3.56
C LYS A 32 9.83 -3.40 -3.88
N TYR A 33 9.29 -2.23 -3.55
CA TYR A 33 7.86 -1.92 -3.74
C TYR A 33 7.37 -2.15 -5.17
N ASN A 34 8.19 -1.85 -6.18
CA ASN A 34 7.82 -2.05 -7.58
C ASN A 34 7.60 -3.52 -7.93
N LEU A 35 8.46 -4.42 -7.43
CA LEU A 35 8.29 -5.87 -7.61
C LEU A 35 7.05 -6.35 -6.86
N PHE A 36 6.85 -5.88 -5.63
CA PHE A 36 5.65 -6.24 -4.90
C PHE A 36 4.37 -5.75 -5.60
N ASN A 37 4.38 -4.56 -6.18
CA ASN A 37 3.26 -4.02 -6.94
C ASN A 37 3.01 -4.79 -8.24
N PHE A 38 4.08 -5.28 -8.89
CA PHE A 38 3.96 -6.20 -10.04
C PHE A 38 3.30 -7.51 -9.61
N PHE A 39 3.81 -8.17 -8.55
CA PHE A 39 3.24 -9.40 -7.98
C PHE A 39 1.74 -9.25 -7.65
N ILE A 40 1.37 -8.18 -6.95
CA ILE A 40 -0.04 -7.92 -6.61
C ILE A 40 -0.90 -7.76 -7.87
N HIS A 41 -0.36 -7.13 -8.91
CA HIS A 41 -1.09 -6.93 -10.16
C HIS A 41 -1.23 -8.23 -10.95
N THR A 42 -0.17 -9.03 -11.05
CA THR A 42 -0.17 -10.31 -11.78
C THR A 42 -1.04 -11.36 -11.12
N GLU A 43 -1.05 -11.42 -9.79
CA GLU A 43 -1.91 -12.32 -9.01
C GLU A 43 -3.34 -11.79 -8.85
N ASN A 44 -3.69 -10.67 -9.50
CA ASN A 44 -5.01 -10.03 -9.43
C ASN A 44 -5.51 -9.74 -8.00
N ILE A 45 -4.60 -9.42 -7.08
CA ILE A 45 -4.94 -9.14 -5.68
C ILE A 45 -5.51 -7.72 -5.58
N LEU A 46 -6.83 -7.61 -5.55
CA LEU A 46 -7.56 -6.34 -5.47
C LEU A 46 -7.62 -5.79 -4.04
N LEU A 47 -6.47 -5.43 -3.47
CA LEU A 47 -6.37 -4.79 -2.16
C LEU A 47 -6.11 -3.29 -2.27
N ASN A 48 -6.99 -2.50 -1.66
CA ASN A 48 -6.74 -1.07 -1.51
C ASN A 48 -5.50 -0.86 -0.63
N LYS A 49 -4.59 0.04 -1.03
CA LYS A 49 -3.36 0.35 -0.28
C LYS A 49 -3.63 0.74 1.18
N LYS A 50 -4.80 1.31 1.49
CA LYS A 50 -5.22 1.58 2.88
C LYS A 50 -5.42 0.28 3.68
N ILE A 51 -6.20 -0.64 3.14
CA ILE A 51 -6.50 -1.92 3.79
C ILE A 51 -5.21 -2.72 3.92
N LEU A 52 -4.39 -2.75 2.87
CA LEU A 52 -3.11 -3.42 2.90
C LEU A 52 -2.20 -2.90 4.02
N THR A 53 -2.10 -1.58 4.21
CA THR A 53 -1.31 -1.03 5.34
C THR A 53 -1.88 -1.34 6.71
N GLU A 54 -3.20 -1.47 6.81
CA GLU A 54 -3.88 -1.81 8.05
C GLU A 54 -3.60 -3.27 8.41
N LEU A 55 -3.78 -4.19 7.46
CA LEU A 55 -3.38 -5.59 7.57
C LEU A 55 -1.90 -5.73 7.93
N ILE A 56 -1.03 -4.91 7.32
CA ILE A 56 0.40 -4.89 7.65
C ILE A 56 0.68 -4.51 9.10
N SER A 57 -0.20 -3.71 9.72
CA SER A 57 -0.01 -3.24 11.09
C SER A 57 -0.68 -4.14 12.12
N THR A 58 -1.78 -4.81 11.77
CA THR A 58 -2.63 -5.56 12.71
C THR A 58 -2.51 -7.06 12.60
N GLU A 59 -2.22 -7.60 11.41
CA GLU A 59 -2.28 -9.03 11.12
C GLU A 59 -0.95 -9.57 10.64
N THR A 60 -0.02 -9.75 11.57
CA THR A 60 1.35 -10.21 11.26
C THR A 60 1.37 -11.56 10.53
N GLY A 61 0.50 -12.50 10.89
CA GLY A 61 0.40 -13.81 10.22
C GLY A 61 0.03 -13.70 8.74
N SER A 62 -0.98 -12.88 8.42
CA SER A 62 -1.41 -12.61 7.04
C SER A 62 -0.28 -12.02 6.20
N ILE A 63 0.53 -11.14 6.79
CA ILE A 63 1.71 -10.58 6.14
C ILE A 63 2.75 -11.64 5.82
N PHE A 64 3.13 -12.49 6.80
CA PHE A 64 4.14 -13.52 6.56
C PHE A 64 3.74 -14.45 5.40
N GLY A 65 2.47 -14.84 5.33
CA GLY A 65 1.94 -15.58 4.20
C GLY A 65 2.06 -14.82 2.88
N LEU A 66 1.69 -13.53 2.85
CA LEU A 66 1.81 -12.68 1.67
C LEU A 66 3.27 -12.53 1.20
N ILE A 67 4.21 -12.40 2.14
CA ILE A 67 5.65 -12.33 1.86
C ILE A 67 6.15 -13.63 1.26
N GLN A 68 5.79 -14.75 1.87
CA GLN A 68 6.18 -16.07 1.39
C GLN A 68 5.62 -16.35 -0.01
N TRP A 69 4.38 -15.95 -0.27
CA TRP A 69 3.77 -16.05 -1.60
C TRP A 69 4.51 -15.17 -2.60
N ASN A 70 4.81 -13.92 -2.26
CA ASN A 70 5.60 -13.03 -3.12
C ASN A 70 6.97 -13.66 -3.47
N PHE A 71 7.68 -14.26 -2.50
CA PHE A 71 8.93 -14.97 -2.78
C PHE A 71 8.74 -16.17 -3.69
N ARG A 72 7.70 -16.97 -3.47
CA ARG A 72 7.39 -18.14 -4.31
C ARG A 72 7.06 -17.75 -5.74
N PHE A 73 6.30 -16.68 -5.93
CA PHE A 73 5.97 -16.14 -7.25
C PHE A 73 7.24 -15.86 -8.07
N TYR A 74 8.21 -15.17 -7.48
CA TYR A 74 9.47 -14.87 -8.15
C TYR A 74 10.45 -16.05 -8.27
N SER A 75 10.21 -17.15 -7.55
CA SER A 75 10.99 -18.38 -7.73
C SER A 75 10.46 -19.29 -8.84
N MET A 76 9.19 -19.11 -9.24
CA MET A 76 8.55 -19.89 -10.31
C MET A 76 8.66 -19.22 -11.70
N ILE A 77 8.97 -17.93 -11.72
CA ILE A 77 9.26 -17.14 -12.93
C ILE A 77 10.74 -17.25 -13.27
#